data_AF-A0A0C3HF99-F1
#
_entry.id   AF-A0A0C3HF99-F1
#
_cell.length_a   1.000
_cell.length_b   1.000
_cell.length_c   1.000
_cell.angle_alpha   90.00
_cell.angle_beta   90.00
_cell.angle_gamma   90.00
#
_symmetry.space_group_name_H-M   'P 1'
#
loop_
_entity.id
_entity.type
_entity.pdbx_description
1 polymer ?
#
loop_
_entity_poly.entity_id
_entity_poly.type
_entity_poly.pdbx_seq_one_letter_code
_entity_poly.pdbx_strand_id
1 'polypeptide(L)'
;MSSAGSGTAASFLSLSLTDRVISRSLQSCISKAGTVTPSTRSYFIRYASYTIEFLESRLDATEQSWLPLLSKYDRDLSARAEVYKHLRQSSQRTHETLNLANTSKSEQLGENIPKVLTELWKELEPVFDTDVVLLNKIRAKVSSEDIMKIEEEEKRRRLGMMKTNGHLWCATYLMRSLTPEEREQFPPGVPNMAKSAMLIAGNWQFSR
;
A
#
# COMPACT_ATOMS: atom_id res chain seq x y z
N MET A 1 -15.03 -23.46 -27.17
CA MET A 1 -14.23 -22.23 -26.97
C MET A 1 -15.01 -21.32 -26.04
N SER A 2 -14.67 -21.26 -24.76
CA SER A 2 -15.22 -20.29 -23.81
C SER A 2 -14.10 -19.81 -22.90
N SER A 3 -13.47 -18.69 -23.27
CA SER A 3 -12.52 -17.95 -22.45
C SER A 3 -13.11 -16.57 -22.17
N ALA A 4 -14.03 -16.49 -21.22
CA ALA A 4 -14.56 -15.23 -20.72
C ALA A 4 -14.96 -15.45 -19.26
N GLY A 5 -14.00 -15.27 -18.34
CA GLY A 5 -14.25 -15.47 -16.91
C GLY A 5 -13.09 -15.14 -15.96
N SER A 6 -11.87 -14.92 -16.45
CA SER A 6 -10.70 -14.70 -15.59
C SER A 6 -10.36 -13.23 -15.30
N GLY A 7 -10.88 -12.27 -16.09
CA GLY A 7 -10.48 -10.86 -16.00
C GLY A 7 -11.01 -10.10 -14.79
N THR A 8 -12.27 -10.34 -14.39
CA THR A 8 -12.88 -9.69 -13.21
C THR A 8 -12.38 -10.28 -11.88
N ALA A 9 -11.77 -11.46 -11.94
CA ALA A 9 -11.18 -12.09 -10.78
C ALA A 9 -9.87 -11.40 -10.37
N ALA A 10 -9.01 -11.09 -11.35
CA ALA A 10 -7.66 -10.57 -11.19
C ALA A 10 -7.56 -9.10 -10.71
N SER A 11 -8.60 -8.30 -10.95
CA SER A 11 -8.53 -6.85 -10.76
C SER A 11 -8.68 -6.41 -9.30
N PHE A 12 -9.74 -6.85 -8.62
CA PHE A 12 -9.86 -6.70 -7.16
C PHE A 12 -8.74 -7.44 -6.41
N LEU A 13 -8.13 -8.43 -7.06
CA LEU A 13 -6.93 -9.12 -6.58
C LEU A 13 -5.77 -8.12 -6.46
N SER A 14 -5.50 -7.27 -7.46
CA SER A 14 -4.43 -6.26 -7.39
C SER A 14 -4.65 -5.19 -6.29
N LEU A 15 -5.91 -4.79 -6.06
CA LEU A 15 -6.28 -3.85 -5.00
C LEU A 15 -6.08 -4.50 -3.63
N SER A 16 -6.58 -5.73 -3.48
CA SER A 16 -6.39 -6.52 -2.26
C SER A 16 -4.92 -6.81 -1.96
N LEU A 17 -4.09 -6.96 -2.99
CA LEU A 17 -2.65 -7.18 -2.84
C LEU A 17 -1.93 -5.90 -2.39
N THR A 18 -2.34 -4.74 -2.92
CA THR A 18 -1.81 -3.44 -2.47
C THR A 18 -2.14 -3.19 -1.01
N ASP A 19 -3.41 -3.40 -0.62
CA ASP A 19 -3.87 -3.24 0.75
C ASP A 19 -3.15 -4.22 1.69
N ARG A 20 -2.96 -5.49 1.28
CA ARG A 20 -2.16 -6.48 2.03
C ARG A 20 -0.71 -6.06 2.22
N VAL A 21 -0.06 -5.53 1.17
CA VAL A 21 1.33 -5.07 1.27
C VAL A 21 1.44 -3.93 2.27
N ILE A 22 0.54 -2.94 2.18
CA ILE A 22 0.50 -1.82 3.12
C ILE A 22 0.28 -2.34 4.54
N SER A 23 -0.72 -3.20 4.77
CA SER A 23 -1.04 -3.76 6.07
C SER A 23 0.13 -4.50 6.71
N ARG A 24 0.74 -5.44 5.97
CA ARG A 24 1.87 -6.23 6.49
C ARG A 24 3.11 -5.37 6.73
N SER A 25 3.36 -4.39 5.85
CA SER A 25 4.46 -3.45 6.05
C SER A 25 4.26 -2.57 7.28
N LEU A 26 3.05 -2.04 7.48
CA LEU A 26 2.72 -1.20 8.63
C LEU A 26 2.77 -1.99 9.94
N GLN A 27 2.20 -3.20 9.97
CA GLN A 27 2.33 -4.13 11.10
C GLN A 27 3.79 -4.49 11.40
N SER A 28 4.62 -4.69 10.37
CA SER A 28 6.06 -4.88 10.54
C SER A 28 6.74 -3.64 11.13
N CYS A 29 6.31 -2.44 10.75
CA CYS A 29 6.83 -1.20 11.35
C CYS A 29 6.46 -1.13 12.83
N ILE A 30 5.20 -1.37 13.18
CA ILE A 30 4.69 -1.34 14.56
C ILE A 30 5.45 -2.33 15.44
N SER A 31 5.55 -3.59 15.00
CA SER A 31 6.22 -4.64 15.78
C SER A 31 7.72 -4.40 15.96
N LYS A 32 8.37 -3.70 15.03
CA LYS A 32 9.82 -3.43 15.07
C LYS A 32 10.18 -2.07 15.66
N ALA A 33 9.23 -1.14 15.77
CA ALA A 33 9.50 0.23 16.22
C ALA A 33 10.19 0.27 17.60
N GLY A 34 9.79 -0.60 18.54
CA GLY A 34 10.42 -0.69 19.86
C GLY A 34 11.81 -1.34 19.89
N THR A 35 12.27 -1.92 18.79
CA THR A 35 13.59 -2.58 18.67
C THR A 35 14.62 -1.73 17.92
N VAL A 36 14.25 -0.52 17.51
CA VAL A 36 15.09 0.37 16.72
C VAL A 36 16.22 0.95 17.58
N THR A 37 17.45 0.71 17.16
CA THR A 37 18.66 1.30 17.75
C THR A 37 19.06 2.58 17.00
N PRO A 38 19.91 3.46 17.59
CA PRO A 38 20.43 4.62 16.87
C PRO A 38 21.08 4.29 15.52
N SER A 39 21.79 3.14 15.43
CA SER A 39 22.45 2.68 14.20
C SER A 39 21.49 2.17 13.11
N THR A 40 20.28 1.74 13.49
CA THR A 40 19.27 1.20 12.57
C THR A 40 18.13 2.17 12.28
N ARG A 41 18.08 3.30 13.00
CA ARG A 41 17.01 4.31 12.94
C ARG A 41 16.77 4.84 11.54
N SER A 42 17.80 5.24 10.81
CA SER A 42 17.65 5.79 9.46
C SER A 42 17.03 4.79 8.48
N TYR A 43 17.40 3.51 8.57
CA TYR A 43 16.83 2.45 7.74
C TYR A 43 15.36 2.17 8.10
N PHE A 44 15.06 2.12 9.40
CA PHE A 44 13.68 1.96 9.86
C PHE A 44 12.80 3.12 9.39
N ILE A 45 13.25 4.37 9.57
CA ILE A 45 12.50 5.55 9.14
C ILE A 45 12.31 5.56 7.63
N ARG A 46 13.34 5.19 6.84
CA ARG A 46 13.19 5.09 5.38
C ARG A 46 12.14 4.06 4.97
N TYR A 47 12.12 2.89 5.63
CA TYR A 47 11.13 1.85 5.38
C TYR A 47 9.70 2.27 5.78
N ALA A 48 9.55 2.86 6.98
CA ALA A 48 8.29 3.37 7.47
C ALA A 48 7.77 4.49 6.56
N SER A 49 8.61 5.44 6.17
CA SER A 49 8.23 6.56 5.28
C SER A 49 7.74 6.03 3.93
N TYR A 50 8.44 5.06 3.34
CA TYR A 50 7.98 4.44 2.10
C TYR A 50 6.62 3.71 2.27
N THR A 51 6.39 3.09 3.44
CA THR A 51 5.09 2.48 3.76
C THR A 51 3.98 3.51 3.76
N ILE A 52 4.23 4.67 4.38
CA ILE A 52 3.26 5.76 4.44
C ILE A 52 3.07 6.41 3.06
N GLU A 53 4.13 6.66 2.29
CA GLU A 53 4.03 7.16 0.92
C GLU A 53 3.20 6.22 0.02
N PHE A 54 3.35 4.90 0.20
CA PHE A 54 2.56 3.93 -0.56
C PHE A 54 1.09 3.93 -0.15
N LEU A 55 0.80 4.07 1.16
CA LEU A 55 -0.55 4.30 1.65
C LEU A 55 -1.13 5.59 1.08
N GLU A 56 -0.43 6.71 1.11
CA GLU A 56 -0.89 7.99 0.57
C GLU A 56 -1.22 7.89 -0.93
N SER A 57 -0.37 7.22 -1.71
CA SER A 57 -0.65 6.97 -3.13
C SER A 57 -1.92 6.15 -3.34
N ARG A 58 -2.16 5.15 -2.48
CA ARG A 58 -3.34 4.28 -2.52
C ARG A 58 -4.61 5.02 -2.09
N LEU A 59 -4.55 5.86 -1.05
CA LEU A 59 -5.65 6.73 -0.63
C LEU A 59 -6.03 7.71 -1.75
N ASP A 60 -5.02 8.31 -2.38
CA ASP A 60 -5.24 9.22 -3.50
C ASP A 60 -5.85 8.55 -4.72
N ALA A 61 -5.42 7.33 -5.06
CA ALA A 61 -6.08 6.54 -6.10
C ALA A 61 -7.55 6.26 -5.76
N THR A 62 -7.85 5.99 -4.49
CA THR A 62 -9.23 5.74 -4.04
C THR A 62 -10.12 6.96 -4.27
N GLU A 63 -9.69 8.10 -3.74
CA GLU A 63 -10.48 9.32 -3.71
C GLU A 63 -10.63 9.93 -5.10
N GLN A 64 -9.56 9.95 -5.89
CA GLN A 64 -9.54 10.60 -7.19
C GLN A 64 -10.02 9.70 -8.34
N SER A 65 -10.00 8.38 -8.17
CA SER A 65 -10.26 7.45 -9.27
C SER A 65 -11.27 6.36 -8.91
N TRP A 66 -11.05 5.61 -7.82
CA TRP A 66 -11.87 4.42 -7.57
C TRP A 66 -13.27 4.77 -7.08
N LEU A 67 -13.42 5.61 -6.05
CA LEU A 67 -14.74 5.97 -5.52
C LEU A 67 -15.60 6.69 -6.58
N PRO A 68 -15.08 7.68 -7.33
CA PRO A 68 -15.86 8.31 -8.39
C PRO A 68 -16.32 7.30 -9.44
N LEU A 69 -15.45 6.36 -9.83
CA LEU A 69 -15.77 5.37 -10.86
C LEU A 69 -16.73 4.28 -10.38
N LEU A 70 -16.55 3.80 -9.14
CA LEU A 70 -17.29 2.67 -8.59
C LEU A 70 -18.61 3.08 -7.93
N SER A 71 -18.80 4.36 -7.59
CA SER A 71 -20.04 4.88 -6.98
C SER A 71 -21.29 4.69 -7.86
N LYS A 72 -21.12 4.52 -9.18
CA LYS A 72 -22.21 4.15 -10.09
C LYS A 72 -22.75 2.73 -9.86
N TYR A 73 -21.99 1.86 -9.19
CA TYR A 73 -22.36 0.48 -8.90
C TYR A 73 -22.91 0.29 -7.48
N ASP A 74 -22.56 1.20 -6.56
CA ASP A 74 -23.07 1.22 -5.19
C ASP A 74 -22.94 2.62 -4.58
N ARG A 75 -24.07 3.16 -4.08
CA ARG A 75 -24.11 4.48 -3.46
C ARG A 75 -23.37 4.51 -2.13
N ASP A 76 -23.23 3.38 -1.44
CA ASP A 76 -22.51 3.29 -0.16
C ASP A 76 -21.05 3.74 -0.30
N LEU A 77 -20.45 3.56 -1.50
CA LEU A 77 -19.08 4.02 -1.79
C LEU A 77 -18.96 5.54 -1.81
N SER A 78 -19.99 6.27 -2.22
CA SER A 78 -19.97 7.73 -2.22
C SER A 78 -19.94 8.31 -0.80
N ALA A 79 -20.56 7.64 0.16
CA ALA A 79 -20.57 8.04 1.57
C ALA A 79 -19.21 7.86 2.25
N ARG A 80 -18.26 7.16 1.60
CA ARG A 80 -16.94 6.88 2.18
C ARG A 80 -15.92 7.98 2.00
N ALA A 81 -16.19 9.00 1.20
CA ALA A 81 -15.22 10.07 0.92
C ALA A 81 -14.66 10.71 2.21
N GLU A 82 -15.52 10.97 3.20
CA GLU A 82 -15.06 11.55 4.48
C GLU A 82 -14.18 10.60 5.30
N VAL A 83 -14.38 9.28 5.19
CA VAL A 83 -13.53 8.27 5.86
C VAL A 83 -12.10 8.32 5.31
N TYR A 84 -11.95 8.37 3.98
CA TYR A 84 -10.63 8.44 3.35
C TYR A 84 -9.94 9.79 3.60
N LYS A 85 -10.70 10.87 3.66
CA LYS A 85 -10.18 12.20 4.02
C LYS A 85 -9.63 12.22 5.44
N HIS A 86 -10.31 11.59 6.41
CA HIS A 86 -9.80 11.45 7.77
C HIS A 86 -8.52 10.61 7.79
N LEU A 87 -8.53 9.45 7.12
CA LEU A 87 -7.38 8.56 7.05
C LEU A 87 -6.16 9.22 6.38
N ARG A 88 -6.39 10.08 5.38
CA ARG A 88 -5.36 10.90 4.75
C ARG A 88 -4.69 11.86 5.73
N GLN A 89 -5.46 12.51 6.60
CA GLN A 89 -4.91 13.40 7.64
C GLN A 89 -4.03 12.62 8.63
N SER A 90 -4.47 11.43 9.05
CA SER A 90 -3.71 10.57 9.94
C SER A 90 -2.43 10.04 9.28
N SER A 91 -2.50 9.69 8.00
CA SER A 91 -1.33 9.31 7.19
C SER A 91 -0.32 10.47 7.11
N GLN A 92 -0.78 11.68 6.78
CA GLN A 92 0.07 12.88 6.71
C GLN A 92 0.75 13.20 8.04
N ARG A 93 0.01 13.15 9.15
CA ARG A 93 0.57 13.34 10.50
C ARG A 93 1.66 12.30 10.82
N THR A 94 1.42 11.05 10.42
CA THR A 94 2.40 9.97 10.61
C THR A 94 3.66 10.23 9.78
N HIS A 95 3.49 10.66 8.54
CA HIS A 95 4.60 11.01 7.65
C HIS A 95 5.42 12.20 8.19
N GLU A 96 4.76 13.25 8.67
CA GLU A 96 5.42 14.40 9.32
C GLU A 96 6.23 13.96 10.55
N THR A 97 5.65 13.09 11.39
CA THR A 97 6.34 12.55 12.57
C THR A 97 7.59 11.76 12.20
N LEU A 98 7.52 10.94 11.14
CA LEU A 98 8.67 10.20 10.63
C LEU A 98 9.76 11.13 10.08
N ASN A 99 9.38 12.18 9.35
CA ASN A 99 10.32 13.17 8.81
C ASN A 99 11.02 13.98 9.92
N LEU A 100 10.29 14.36 10.97
CA LEU A 100 10.86 15.02 12.15
C LEU A 100 11.82 14.10 12.90
N ALA A 101 11.48 12.82 13.06
CA ALA A 101 12.37 11.85 13.69
C ALA A 101 13.63 11.56 12.86
N ASN A 102 13.58 11.72 11.54
CA ASN A 102 14.74 11.54 10.65
C ASN A 102 15.75 12.67 10.79
N THR A 103 15.25 13.90 10.95
CA THR A 103 16.07 15.12 10.97
C THR A 103 16.53 15.49 12.38
N SER A 104 15.82 15.02 13.41
CA SER A 104 16.15 15.28 14.80
C SER A 104 17.20 14.32 15.36
N LYS A 105 18.13 14.88 16.14
CA LYS A 105 19.05 14.09 16.97
C LYS A 105 18.42 13.63 18.30
N SER A 106 17.21 14.07 18.62
CA SER A 106 16.53 13.74 19.87
C SER A 106 16.03 12.30 19.87
N GLU A 107 16.36 11.55 20.93
CA GLU A 107 15.89 10.18 21.12
C GLU A 107 14.39 10.11 21.45
N GLN A 108 13.84 11.14 22.08
CA GLN A 108 12.41 11.24 22.46
C GLN A 108 11.47 11.25 21.24
N LEU A 109 11.92 11.74 20.08
CA LEU A 109 11.12 11.69 18.85
C LEU A 109 10.97 10.27 18.30
N GLY A 110 11.93 9.38 18.59
CA GLY A 110 11.83 7.96 18.26
C GLY A 110 10.72 7.24 19.05
N GLU A 111 10.46 7.66 20.28
CA GLU A 111 9.43 7.07 21.16
C GLU A 111 8.00 7.33 20.67
N ASN A 112 7.79 8.40 19.90
CA ASN A 112 6.48 8.73 19.33
C ASN A 112 6.14 7.92 18.07
N ILE A 113 7.14 7.35 17.38
CA ILE A 113 6.91 6.61 16.12
C ILE A 113 6.02 5.36 16.32
N PRO A 114 6.27 4.46 17.29
CA PRO A 114 5.39 3.33 17.54
C PRO A 114 3.94 3.74 17.78
N LYS A 115 3.74 4.85 18.50
CA LYS A 115 2.41 5.38 18.84
C LYS A 115 1.65 5.83 17.60
N VAL A 116 2.24 6.71 16.79
CA VAL A 116 1.56 7.22 15.57
C VAL A 116 1.31 6.12 14.55
N LEU A 117 2.22 5.14 14.41
CA LEU A 117 2.00 3.99 13.53
C LEU A 117 0.86 3.10 14.02
N THR A 118 0.75 2.89 15.33
CA THR A 118 -0.33 2.10 15.94
C THR A 118 -1.68 2.80 15.82
N GLU A 119 -1.72 4.11 16.03
CA GLU A 119 -2.92 4.93 15.84
C GLU A 119 -3.40 4.87 14.39
N LEU A 120 -2.49 5.08 13.43
CA LEU A 120 -2.80 4.93 12.00
C LEU A 120 -3.34 3.54 11.66
N TRP A 121 -2.75 2.47 12.20
CA TRP A 121 -3.22 1.11 11.95
C TRP A 121 -4.64 0.87 12.45
N LYS A 122 -4.97 1.36 13.65
CA LYS A 122 -6.31 1.22 14.23
C LYS A 122 -7.40 1.92 13.40
N GLU A 123 -7.03 2.99 12.71
CA GLU A 123 -7.93 3.69 11.78
C GLU A 123 -7.98 2.99 10.41
N LEU A 124 -6.85 2.48 9.93
CA LEU A 124 -6.71 1.88 8.60
C LEU A 124 -7.36 0.50 8.47
N GLU A 125 -7.15 -0.38 9.45
CA GLU A 125 -7.56 -1.79 9.40
C GLU A 125 -9.07 -1.96 9.17
N PRO A 126 -9.97 -1.28 9.92
CA PRO A 126 -11.41 -1.38 9.68
C PRO A 126 -11.83 -0.84 8.30
N VAL A 127 -11.12 0.16 7.78
CA VAL A 127 -11.40 0.75 6.47
C VAL A 127 -11.14 -0.27 5.37
N PHE A 128 -9.99 -0.95 5.42
CA PHE A 128 -9.62 -1.98 4.46
C PHE A 128 -10.55 -3.20 4.53
N ASP A 129 -10.93 -3.65 5.72
CA ASP A 129 -11.89 -4.76 5.87
C ASP A 129 -13.24 -4.40 5.24
N THR A 130 -13.72 -3.18 5.50
CA THR A 130 -14.98 -2.70 4.93
C THR A 130 -14.88 -2.53 3.41
N ASP A 131 -13.73 -2.09 2.89
CA ASP A 131 -13.48 -1.99 1.44
C ASP A 131 -13.58 -3.34 0.77
N VAL A 132 -12.97 -4.37 1.34
CA VAL A 132 -13.05 -5.74 0.81
C VAL A 132 -14.51 -6.20 0.71
N VAL A 133 -15.32 -5.95 1.74
CA VAL A 133 -16.75 -6.30 1.72
C VAL A 133 -17.51 -5.55 0.62
N LEU A 134 -17.30 -4.24 0.48
CA LEU A 134 -17.98 -3.44 -0.53
C LEU A 134 -17.55 -3.81 -1.96
N LEU A 135 -16.26 -4.01 -2.18
CA LEU A 135 -15.72 -4.42 -3.47
C LEU A 135 -16.27 -5.79 -3.88
N ASN A 136 -16.36 -6.74 -2.94
CA ASN A 136 -16.99 -8.05 -3.18
C ASN A 136 -18.48 -7.94 -3.51
N LYS A 137 -19.21 -7.04 -2.85
CA LYS A 137 -20.65 -6.77 -3.10
C LYS A 137 -20.89 -6.30 -4.54
N ILE A 138 -20.00 -5.47 -5.09
CA ILE A 138 -20.15 -4.91 -6.44
C ILE A 138 -19.42 -5.70 -7.52
N ARG A 139 -18.53 -6.63 -7.17
CA ARG A 139 -17.60 -7.31 -8.10
C ARG A 139 -18.26 -7.83 -9.38
N ALA A 140 -19.41 -8.48 -9.27
CA ALA A 140 -20.11 -9.05 -10.41
C ALA A 140 -20.80 -8.01 -11.32
N LYS A 141 -20.93 -6.76 -10.86
CA LYS A 141 -21.61 -5.65 -11.55
C LYS A 141 -20.63 -4.72 -12.26
N VAL A 142 -19.37 -4.67 -11.81
CA VAL A 142 -18.36 -3.76 -12.38
C VAL A 142 -17.98 -4.21 -13.80
N SER A 143 -18.01 -3.28 -14.74
CA SER A 143 -17.66 -3.57 -16.14
C SER A 143 -16.16 -3.86 -16.27
N SER A 144 -15.79 -4.68 -17.25
CA SER A 144 -14.38 -4.93 -17.56
C SER A 144 -13.63 -3.66 -17.96
N GLU A 145 -14.31 -2.71 -18.61
CA GLU A 145 -13.72 -1.42 -18.99
C GLU A 145 -13.33 -0.58 -17.76
N ASP A 146 -14.20 -0.50 -16.76
CA ASP A 146 -13.92 0.27 -15.54
C ASP A 146 -12.85 -0.40 -14.68
N ILE A 147 -12.84 -1.74 -14.67
CA ILE A 147 -11.74 -2.51 -14.09
C ILE A 147 -10.41 -2.15 -14.74
N MET A 148 -10.33 -2.13 -16.08
CA MET A 148 -9.11 -1.78 -16.79
C MET A 148 -8.65 -0.34 -16.51
N LYS A 149 -9.58 0.61 -16.36
CA LYS A 149 -9.27 1.99 -15.98
C LYS A 149 -8.59 2.07 -14.61
N ILE A 150 -9.11 1.32 -13.63
CA ILE A 150 -8.51 1.23 -12.29
C ILE A 150 -7.10 0.61 -12.38
N GLU A 151 -6.93 -0.48 -13.13
CA GLU A 151 -5.64 -1.16 -13.25
C GLU A 151 -4.56 -0.31 -13.92
N GLU A 152 -4.90 0.41 -14.99
CA GLU A 152 -3.93 1.26 -15.68
C GLU A 152 -3.53 2.46 -14.83
N GLU A 153 -4.47 3.04 -14.07
CA GLU A 153 -4.17 4.12 -13.13
C GLU A 153 -3.26 3.64 -11.99
N GLU A 154 -3.55 2.49 -11.40
CA GLU A 154 -2.71 1.85 -10.39
C GLU A 154 -1.30 1.56 -10.92
N LYS A 155 -1.21 1.01 -12.14
CA LYS A 155 0.06 0.77 -12.81
C LYS A 155 0.83 2.08 -13.04
N ARG A 156 0.17 3.13 -13.53
CA ARG A 156 0.77 4.46 -13.73
C ARG A 156 1.33 5.02 -12.42
N ARG A 157 0.59 4.91 -11.32
CA ARG A 157 1.01 5.36 -9.98
C ARG A 157 2.19 4.55 -9.45
N ARG A 158 2.15 3.22 -9.56
CA ARG A 158 3.29 2.35 -9.19
C ARG A 158 4.56 2.69 -9.98
N LEU A 159 4.44 2.91 -11.28
CA LEU A 159 5.57 3.33 -12.12
C LEU A 159 6.09 4.72 -11.74
N GLY A 160 5.21 5.65 -11.36
CA GLY A 160 5.58 6.95 -10.79
C GLY A 160 6.41 6.81 -9.52
N MET A 161 5.96 5.97 -8.58
CA MET A 161 6.70 5.69 -7.34
C MET A 161 8.06 5.03 -7.61
N MET A 162 8.13 4.10 -8.56
CA MET A 162 9.40 3.47 -8.97
C MET A 162 10.42 4.47 -9.51
N LYS A 163 9.96 5.51 -10.22
CA LYS A 163 10.83 6.59 -10.70
C LYS A 163 11.36 7.45 -9.56
N THR A 164 10.51 7.77 -8.57
CA THR A 164 10.90 8.62 -7.44
C THR A 164 11.79 7.91 -6.43
N ASN A 165 11.44 6.67 -6.06
CA ASN A 165 12.08 5.95 -4.96
C ASN A 165 13.11 4.91 -5.41
N GLY A 166 13.29 4.74 -6.72
CA GLY A 166 14.22 3.79 -7.31
C GLY A 166 13.62 2.39 -7.45
N HIS A 167 13.78 1.81 -8.63
CA HIS A 167 13.20 0.52 -9.00
C HIS A 167 13.55 -0.59 -8.01
N LEU A 168 14.82 -0.69 -7.58
CA LEU A 168 15.29 -1.75 -6.67
C LEU A 168 14.70 -1.63 -5.25
N TRP A 169 14.47 -0.41 -4.77
CA TRP A 169 13.90 -0.20 -3.44
C TRP A 169 12.41 -0.54 -3.41
N CYS A 170 11.65 -0.05 -4.39
CA CYS A 170 10.25 -0.41 -4.57
C CYS A 170 10.09 -1.94 -4.74
N ALA A 171 11.01 -2.53 -5.48
CA ALA A 171 11.14 -3.95 -5.73
C ALA A 171 11.30 -4.76 -4.44
N THR A 172 12.34 -4.48 -3.64
CA THR A 172 12.56 -5.13 -2.34
C THR A 172 11.38 -4.97 -1.40
N TYR A 173 10.86 -3.74 -1.31
CA TYR A 173 9.78 -3.40 -0.39
C TYR A 173 8.51 -4.19 -0.69
N LEU A 174 8.06 -4.19 -1.95
CA LEU A 174 6.82 -4.85 -2.35
C LEU A 174 6.91 -6.37 -2.16
N MET A 175 8.06 -6.98 -2.46
CA MET A 175 8.20 -8.44 -2.44
C MET A 175 8.41 -9.02 -1.05
N ARG A 176 9.00 -8.27 -0.13
CA ARG A 176 9.17 -8.70 1.26
C ARG A 176 7.82 -8.95 1.94
N SER A 177 6.81 -8.17 1.59
CA SER A 177 5.49 -8.23 2.22
C SER A 177 4.54 -9.22 1.55
N LEU A 178 4.94 -9.88 0.46
CA LEU A 178 4.11 -10.83 -0.30
C LEU A 178 4.53 -12.28 -0.02
N THR A 179 3.55 -13.19 0.05
CA THR A 179 3.80 -14.64 0.11
C THR A 179 4.37 -15.14 -1.23
N PRO A 180 5.03 -16.31 -1.26
CA PRO A 180 5.52 -16.89 -2.51
C PRO A 180 4.45 -16.94 -3.63
N GLU A 181 3.21 -17.30 -3.30
CA GLU A 181 2.10 -17.38 -4.24
C GLU A 181 1.65 -16.00 -4.73
N GLU A 182 1.64 -14.99 -3.85
CA GLU A 182 1.27 -13.62 -4.21
C GLU A 182 2.34 -12.93 -5.08
N ARG A 183 3.61 -13.30 -4.91
CA ARG A 183 4.74 -12.83 -5.74
C ARG A 183 4.62 -13.29 -7.20
N GLU A 184 3.96 -14.42 -7.45
CA GLU A 184 3.69 -14.87 -8.82
C GLU A 184 2.65 -13.96 -9.50
N GLN A 185 1.73 -13.41 -8.71
CA GLN A 185 0.57 -12.62 -9.15
C GLN A 185 0.83 -11.10 -9.14
N PHE A 186 1.85 -10.63 -8.40
CA PHE A 186 2.17 -9.21 -8.23
C PHE A 186 3.65 -8.88 -8.53
N PRO A 187 3.98 -7.72 -9.13
CA PRO A 187 3.04 -6.69 -9.61
C PRO A 187 2.62 -6.93 -11.07
N PRO A 188 1.32 -6.79 -11.41
CA PRO A 188 0.88 -6.81 -12.79
C PRO A 188 1.44 -5.59 -13.54
N GLY A 189 2.02 -5.85 -14.73
CA GLY A 189 2.54 -4.81 -15.63
C GLY A 189 3.96 -4.30 -15.35
N VAL A 190 4.68 -4.89 -14.38
CA VAL A 190 6.10 -4.59 -14.15
C VAL A 190 6.95 -5.49 -15.05
N PRO A 191 7.95 -4.95 -15.79
CA PRO A 191 8.80 -5.75 -16.67
C PRO A 191 9.43 -6.93 -15.91
N ASN A 192 9.49 -8.11 -16.53
CA ASN A 192 10.02 -9.33 -15.89
C ASN A 192 11.41 -9.12 -15.27
N MET A 193 12.26 -8.30 -15.88
CA MET A 193 13.59 -7.97 -15.34
C MET A 193 13.50 -7.19 -14.02
N ALA A 194 12.55 -6.25 -13.93
CA ALA A 194 12.25 -5.58 -12.68
C ALA A 194 11.67 -6.57 -11.68
N LYS A 195 10.68 -7.42 -12.05
CA LYS A 195 10.10 -8.49 -11.22
C LYS A 195 11.15 -9.44 -10.63
N SER A 196 12.11 -9.89 -11.44
CA SER A 196 13.25 -10.71 -11.02
C SER A 196 14.18 -9.95 -10.07
N ALA A 197 14.46 -8.66 -10.33
CA ALA A 197 15.18 -7.82 -9.38
C ALA A 197 14.40 -7.63 -8.06
N MET A 198 13.06 -7.57 -8.10
CA MET A 198 12.19 -7.53 -6.92
C MET A 198 12.25 -8.82 -6.10
N LEU A 199 12.20 -9.98 -6.77
CA LEU A 199 12.32 -11.28 -6.11
C LEU A 199 13.69 -11.46 -5.44
N ILE A 200 14.77 -11.08 -6.13
CA ILE A 200 16.14 -11.19 -5.63
C ILE A 200 16.38 -10.24 -4.45
N ALA A 201 15.88 -9.00 -4.54
CA ALA A 201 16.10 -8.00 -3.52
C ALA A 201 15.15 -8.17 -2.31
N GLY A 202 13.91 -8.65 -2.51
CA GLY A 202 13.00 -9.05 -1.42
C GLY A 202 13.45 -10.31 -0.65
N ASN A 203 14.29 -11.15 -1.27
CA ASN A 203 14.99 -12.25 -0.60
C ASN A 203 16.20 -11.79 0.23
N TRP A 204 16.57 -10.51 0.19
CA TRP A 204 17.41 -9.93 1.24
C TRP A 204 16.53 -9.74 2.47
N GLN A 205 16.23 -10.85 3.15
CA GLN A 205 16.08 -10.83 4.60
C GLN A 205 17.26 -10.01 5.12
N PHE A 206 17.02 -9.11 6.06
CA PHE A 206 18.08 -8.42 6.78
C PHE A 206 18.89 -9.47 7.56
N SER A 207 19.77 -10.17 6.85
CA SER A 207 20.85 -10.97 7.37
C SER A 207 22.01 -10.01 7.60
N ARG A 208 21.91 -9.33 8.74
CA ARG A 208 23.01 -9.12 9.69
C ARG A 208 22.41 -8.71 11.02
#